data_AF-A0A7D5MAA2-F1
#
_entry.id   AF-A0A7D5MAA2-F1
#
_cell.length_a   1.000
_cell.length_b   1.000
_cell.length_c   1.000
_cell.angle_alpha   90.00
_cell.angle_beta   90.00
_cell.angle_gamma   90.00
#
_symmetry.space_group_name_H-M   'P 1'
#
loop_
_entity.id
_entity.type
_entity.pdbx_description
1 polymer ?
#
loop_
_entity_poly.entity_id
_entity_poly.type
_entity_poly.pdbx_seq_one_letter_code
_entity_poly.pdbx_strand_id
1 'polypeptide(L)'
;MTEYHIEKSLFDEKFREECVKMLDSARHDVYIIAGELGSLKFDDVRNATEDAARRGVKVHAYATGRTPKTFQNYCVSRGYELYIGKRGLDTHYLLVDDKNMVISINKDPDNITAVGTREADVKYGDHKKAKEIINVFSDLVSEPTTRKITEFDKMQDPFYKLLVS
;
A
#
# COMPACT_ATOMS: atom_id res chain seq x y z
N MET A 1 7.72 -5.21 22.55
CA MET A 1 7.88 -4.78 21.15
C MET A 1 8.61 -5.90 20.43
N THR A 2 8.00 -6.46 19.40
CA THR A 2 8.61 -7.53 18.59
C THR A 2 9.06 -6.92 17.29
N GLU A 3 10.33 -7.11 16.93
CA GLU A 3 10.93 -6.61 15.70
C GLU A 3 11.82 -7.69 15.09
N TYR A 4 11.75 -7.84 13.77
CA TYR A 4 12.63 -8.73 13.03
C TYR A 4 12.68 -8.35 11.54
N HIS A 5 13.70 -8.87 10.87
CA HIS A 5 13.95 -8.65 9.45
C HIS A 5 13.47 -9.83 8.60
N ILE A 6 12.87 -9.53 7.45
CA ILE A 6 12.51 -10.48 6.40
C ILE A 6 13.49 -10.31 5.25
N GLU A 7 14.27 -11.36 5.01
CA GLU A 7 15.13 -11.50 3.83
C GLU A 7 14.29 -11.76 2.57
N LYS A 8 14.81 -11.33 1.42
CA LYS A 8 14.19 -11.62 0.12
C LYS A 8 14.07 -13.12 -0.13
N SER A 9 13.00 -13.51 -0.81
CA SER A 9 12.71 -14.91 -1.20
C SER A 9 12.10 -14.93 -2.59
N LEU A 10 12.21 -16.02 -3.35
CA LEU A 10 11.82 -16.07 -4.77
C LEU A 10 10.41 -15.55 -5.07
N PHE A 11 9.46 -15.73 -4.15
CA PHE A 11 8.05 -15.33 -4.33
C PHE A 11 7.56 -14.34 -3.26
N ASP A 12 8.49 -13.71 -2.51
CA ASP A 12 8.20 -12.80 -1.41
C ASP A 12 7.24 -13.40 -0.34
N GLU A 13 7.27 -14.73 -0.13
CA GLU A 13 6.25 -15.46 0.66
C GLU A 13 6.14 -14.93 2.09
N LYS A 14 7.27 -14.89 2.82
CA LYS A 14 7.29 -14.38 4.20
C LYS A 14 6.84 -12.94 4.30
N PHE A 15 7.23 -12.10 3.33
CA PHE A 15 6.81 -10.71 3.27
C PHE A 15 5.29 -10.61 3.09
N ARG A 16 4.72 -11.42 2.19
CA ARG A 16 3.28 -11.46 1.91
C ARG A 16 2.49 -12.00 3.11
N GLU A 17 2.95 -13.08 3.72
CA GLU A 17 2.35 -13.67 4.92
C GLU A 17 2.24 -12.64 6.06
N GLU A 18 3.30 -11.87 6.30
CA GLU A 18 3.28 -10.85 7.35
C GLU A 18 2.42 -9.63 6.98
N CYS A 19 2.42 -9.20 5.71
CA CYS A 19 1.46 -8.21 5.23
C CYS A 19 0.01 -8.67 5.48
N VAL A 20 -0.33 -9.90 5.07
CA VAL A 20 -1.68 -10.49 5.23
C VAL A 20 -2.05 -10.56 6.70
N LYS A 21 -1.19 -11.11 7.55
CA LYS A 21 -1.41 -11.21 8.99
C LYS A 21 -1.65 -9.86 9.66
N MET A 22 -0.91 -8.82 9.26
CA MET A 22 -1.14 -7.47 9.77
C MET A 22 -2.49 -6.91 9.32
N LEU A 23 -2.82 -7.03 8.03
CA LEU A 23 -4.09 -6.56 7.47
C LEU A 23 -5.30 -7.27 8.11
N ASP A 24 -5.20 -8.58 8.34
CA ASP A 24 -6.24 -9.37 9.03
C ASP A 24 -6.44 -8.94 10.49
N SER A 25 -5.37 -8.47 11.13
CA SER A 25 -5.43 -7.93 12.49
C SER A 25 -6.01 -6.52 12.59
N ALA A 26 -6.09 -5.78 11.48
CA ALA A 26 -6.49 -4.38 11.45
C ALA A 26 -7.91 -4.16 12.03
N ARG A 27 -8.10 -3.04 12.73
CA ARG A 27 -9.35 -2.67 13.39
C ARG A 27 -9.85 -1.27 13.05
N HIS A 28 -8.96 -0.33 12.75
CA HIS A 28 -9.30 1.08 12.60
C HIS A 28 -8.74 1.67 11.31
N ASP A 29 -7.41 1.66 11.16
CA ASP A 29 -6.73 2.37 10.08
C ASP A 29 -5.59 1.53 9.51
N VAL A 30 -5.48 1.56 8.19
CA VAL A 30 -4.38 1.00 7.41
C VAL A 30 -3.80 2.10 6.54
N TYR A 31 -2.50 2.32 6.65
CA TYR A 31 -1.75 3.23 5.78
C TYR A 31 -0.86 2.43 4.85
N ILE A 32 -1.01 2.66 3.53
CA ILE A 32 -0.19 2.06 2.48
C ILE A 32 0.54 3.17 1.75
N ILE A 33 1.87 3.24 1.90
CA ILE A 33 2.70 4.26 1.26
C ILE A 33 3.67 3.52 0.33
N ALA A 34 3.36 3.49 -0.98
CA ALA A 34 4.18 2.74 -1.93
C ALA A 34 4.20 3.36 -3.32
N GLY A 35 5.31 3.22 -4.06
CA GLY A 35 5.50 3.89 -5.35
C GLY A 35 4.39 3.58 -6.38
N GLU A 36 4.10 2.29 -6.58
CA GLU A 36 3.15 1.79 -7.60
C GLU A 36 2.06 0.89 -6.99
N LEU A 37 1.98 0.80 -5.65
CA LEU A 37 1.13 -0.16 -4.94
C LEU A 37 1.33 -1.63 -5.39
N GLY A 38 2.57 -1.98 -5.76
CA GLY A 38 2.88 -3.28 -6.39
C GLY A 38 2.54 -4.50 -5.54
N SER A 39 2.47 -4.39 -4.22
CA SER A 39 2.05 -5.48 -3.33
C SER A 39 0.59 -5.89 -3.55
N LEU A 40 -0.27 -4.99 -4.05
CA LEU A 40 -1.66 -5.31 -4.39
C LEU A 40 -1.79 -6.14 -5.68
N LYS A 41 -0.67 -6.43 -6.37
CA LYS A 41 -0.63 -7.42 -7.45
C LYS A 41 -0.72 -8.86 -6.91
N PHE A 42 -0.33 -9.08 -5.65
CA PHE A 42 -0.49 -10.38 -5.01
C PHE A 42 -1.92 -10.54 -4.50
N ASP A 43 -2.60 -11.59 -4.96
CA ASP A 43 -4.02 -11.79 -4.69
C ASP A 43 -4.32 -11.93 -3.19
N ASP A 44 -3.44 -12.57 -2.43
CA ASP A 44 -3.57 -12.73 -0.98
C ASP A 44 -3.51 -11.39 -0.24
N VAL A 45 -2.50 -10.56 -0.51
CA VAL A 45 -2.37 -9.22 0.09
C VAL A 45 -3.54 -8.33 -0.34
N ARG A 46 -3.94 -8.42 -1.61
CA ARG A 46 -5.09 -7.68 -2.13
C ARG A 46 -6.37 -8.06 -1.39
N ASN A 47 -6.67 -9.36 -1.28
CA ASN A 47 -7.85 -9.87 -0.59
C ASN A 47 -7.86 -9.48 0.89
N ALA A 48 -6.72 -9.62 1.60
CA ALA A 48 -6.62 -9.21 3.00
C ALA A 48 -6.89 -7.70 3.20
N THR A 49 -6.43 -6.87 2.25
CA THR A 49 -6.74 -5.43 2.25
C THR A 49 -8.23 -5.17 2.03
N GLU A 50 -8.86 -5.88 1.08
CA GLU A 50 -10.31 -5.78 0.85
C GLU A 50 -11.11 -6.19 2.08
N ASP A 51 -10.74 -7.30 2.70
CA ASP A 51 -11.45 -7.82 3.86
C ASP A 51 -11.29 -6.88 5.06
N ALA A 52 -10.14 -6.22 5.23
CA ALA A 52 -9.98 -5.12 6.18
C ALA A 52 -10.98 -3.99 5.90
N ALA A 53 -11.05 -3.51 4.65
CA ALA A 53 -11.99 -2.46 4.27
C ALA A 53 -13.45 -2.88 4.48
N ARG A 54 -13.82 -4.12 4.15
CA ARG A 54 -15.17 -4.68 4.41
C ARG A 54 -15.52 -4.75 5.89
N ARG A 55 -14.52 -4.93 6.77
CA ARG A 55 -14.69 -4.84 8.24
C ARG A 55 -14.86 -3.41 8.74
N GLY A 56 -14.83 -2.40 7.87
CA GLY A 56 -14.94 -0.99 8.23
C GLY A 56 -13.61 -0.31 8.57
N VAL A 57 -12.48 -0.99 8.33
CA VAL A 57 -11.14 -0.39 8.49
C VAL A 57 -10.93 0.65 7.38
N LYS A 58 -10.45 1.83 7.74
CA LYS A 58 -10.14 2.88 6.76
C LYS A 58 -8.78 2.60 6.12
N VAL A 59 -8.75 2.55 4.80
CA VAL A 59 -7.51 2.36 4.04
C VAL A 59 -7.08 3.68 3.43
N HIS A 60 -5.98 4.22 3.92
CA HIS A 60 -5.31 5.42 3.42
C HIS A 60 -4.13 5.01 2.55
N ALA A 61 -4.08 5.46 1.30
CA ALA A 61 -3.03 5.06 0.38
C ALA A 61 -2.38 6.28 -0.28
N TYR A 62 -1.05 6.34 -0.27
CA TYR A 62 -0.28 7.25 -1.09
C TYR A 62 0.53 6.46 -2.11
N ALA A 63 0.49 6.89 -3.36
CA ALA A 63 1.32 6.36 -4.41
C ALA A 63 1.78 7.42 -5.41
N THR A 64 2.69 7.05 -6.30
CA THR A 64 3.20 7.96 -7.32
C THR A 64 2.38 7.89 -8.61
N GLY A 65 2.61 8.85 -9.51
CA GLY A 65 2.05 8.85 -10.87
C GLY A 65 2.35 7.60 -11.72
N ARG A 66 3.27 6.72 -11.28
CA ARG A 66 3.54 5.42 -11.92
C ARG A 66 2.45 4.38 -11.67
N THR A 67 1.56 4.62 -10.69
CA THR A 67 0.46 3.70 -10.36
C THR A 67 -0.53 3.57 -11.52
N PRO A 68 -0.76 2.37 -12.06
CA PRO A 68 -1.69 2.19 -13.18
C PRO A 68 -3.11 2.63 -12.86
N LYS A 69 -3.83 3.14 -13.87
CA LYS A 69 -5.21 3.62 -13.72
C LYS A 69 -6.19 2.54 -13.24
N THR A 70 -5.97 1.30 -13.63
CA THR A 70 -6.73 0.13 -13.15
C THR A 70 -6.62 -0.04 -11.63
N PHE A 71 -5.43 0.17 -11.06
CA PHE A 71 -5.23 0.15 -9.61
C PHE A 71 -5.87 1.35 -8.92
N GLN A 72 -5.81 2.53 -9.54
CA GLN A 72 -6.51 3.72 -9.02
C GLN A 72 -8.02 3.47 -8.94
N ASN A 73 -8.63 2.98 -10.03
CA ASN A 73 -10.05 2.62 -10.09
C ASN A 73 -10.40 1.54 -9.05
N TYR A 74 -9.56 0.52 -8.91
CA TYR A 74 -9.71 -0.50 -7.89
C TYR A 74 -9.81 0.12 -6.49
N CYS A 75 -8.84 0.94 -6.09
CA CYS A 75 -8.84 1.61 -4.78
C CYS A 75 -10.10 2.46 -4.58
N VAL A 76 -10.50 3.27 -5.57
CA VAL A 76 -11.72 4.08 -5.51
C VAL A 76 -12.96 3.20 -5.34
N SER A 77 -13.08 2.11 -6.10
CA SER A 77 -14.23 1.20 -6.03
C SER A 77 -14.36 0.48 -4.67
N ARG A 78 -13.26 0.38 -3.92
CA ARG A 78 -13.23 -0.18 -2.56
C ARG A 78 -13.36 0.87 -1.46
N GLY A 79 -13.53 2.15 -1.82
CA GLY A 79 -13.65 3.25 -0.87
C GLY A 79 -12.33 3.62 -0.19
N TYR A 80 -11.19 3.29 -0.78
CA TYR A 80 -9.89 3.65 -0.22
C TYR A 80 -9.63 5.14 -0.42
N GLU A 81 -9.02 5.78 0.57
CA GLU A 81 -8.53 7.16 0.45
C GLU A 81 -7.20 7.16 -0.30
N LEU A 82 -7.26 7.15 -1.64
CA LEU A 82 -6.08 7.15 -2.49
C LEU A 82 -5.61 8.57 -2.84
N TYR A 83 -4.32 8.82 -2.63
CA TYR A 83 -3.61 10.03 -3.01
C TYR A 83 -2.50 9.69 -4.00
N ILE A 84 -2.40 10.47 -5.09
CA ILE A 84 -1.35 10.31 -6.11
C ILE A 84 -0.50 11.58 -6.17
N GLY A 85 0.79 11.44 -5.86
CA GLY A 85 1.77 12.53 -5.89
C GLY A 85 2.91 12.31 -6.90
N LYS A 86 3.79 13.31 -7.02
CA LYS A 86 5.01 13.24 -7.84
C LYS A 86 6.24 12.81 -7.05
N ARG A 87 6.25 12.96 -5.72
CA ARG A 87 7.40 12.63 -4.90
C ARG A 87 7.62 11.11 -4.90
N GLY A 88 8.81 10.70 -5.33
CA GLY A 88 9.27 9.31 -5.26
C GLY A 88 9.41 8.83 -3.82
N LEU A 89 9.49 7.52 -3.65
CA LEU A 89 9.63 6.89 -2.33
C LEU A 89 10.85 5.97 -2.35
N ASP A 90 11.77 6.20 -1.42
CA ASP A 90 12.92 5.32 -1.19
C ASP A 90 12.57 4.16 -0.25
N THR A 91 11.46 4.27 0.46
CA THR A 91 10.97 3.29 1.42
C THR A 91 9.47 3.15 1.28
N HIS A 92 8.98 1.91 1.42
CA HIS A 92 7.55 1.62 1.40
C HIS A 92 7.06 1.19 2.77
N TYR A 93 5.84 1.60 3.09
CA TYR A 93 5.26 1.35 4.40
C TYR A 93 3.89 0.70 4.24
N LEU A 94 3.67 -0.35 5.04
CA LEU A 94 2.36 -0.79 5.47
C LEU A 94 2.29 -0.53 6.98
N LEU A 95 1.36 0.28 7.44
CA LEU A 95 1.12 0.55 8.86
C LEU A 95 -0.34 0.22 9.19
N VAL A 96 -0.55 -0.42 10.34
CA VAL A 96 -1.84 -0.89 10.83
C VAL A 96 -2.05 -0.43 12.27
N ASP A 97 -3.21 0.18 12.54
CA ASP A 97 -3.71 0.62 13.85
C ASP A 97 -2.67 1.37 14.69
N ASP A 98 -1.92 2.27 14.06
CA ASP A 98 -0.92 3.16 14.67
C ASP A 98 0.17 2.46 15.48
N LYS A 99 0.50 1.20 15.16
CA LYS A 99 1.48 0.44 15.94
C LYS A 99 2.17 -0.74 15.26
N ASN A 100 1.53 -1.37 14.27
CA ASN A 100 2.08 -2.54 13.60
C ASN A 100 2.48 -2.17 12.18
N MET A 101 3.69 -2.48 11.75
CA MET A 101 4.15 -2.04 10.43
C MET A 101 5.11 -3.01 9.77
N VAL A 102 5.02 -3.05 8.43
CA VAL A 102 6.02 -3.61 7.54
C VAL A 102 6.68 -2.45 6.80
N ILE A 103 8.00 -2.33 6.95
CA ILE A 103 8.81 -1.31 6.30
C ILE A 103 9.63 -2.04 5.23
N SER A 104 9.18 -1.97 3.97
CA SER A 104 9.95 -2.58 2.88
C SER A 104 11.09 -1.66 2.50
N ILE A 105 12.30 -2.19 2.66
CA ILE A 105 13.55 -1.53 2.33
C ILE A 105 13.91 -2.00 0.93
N ASN A 106 14.04 -1.07 0.00
CA ASN A 106 14.46 -1.40 -1.35
C ASN A 106 15.91 -0.96 -1.55
N LYS A 107 16.76 -1.89 -1.99
CA LYS A 107 18.17 -1.63 -2.29
C LYS A 107 18.46 -1.54 -3.79
N ASP A 108 17.51 -1.94 -4.64
CA ASP A 108 17.67 -1.93 -6.09
C ASP A 108 16.63 -1.00 -6.75
N PRO A 109 17.05 0.19 -7.22
CA PRO A 109 16.15 1.18 -7.81
C PRO A 109 15.54 0.76 -9.17
N ASP A 110 16.13 -0.22 -9.85
CA ASP A 110 15.69 -0.64 -11.19
C ASP A 110 14.66 -1.79 -11.14
N ASN A 111 14.58 -2.53 -10.02
CA ASN A 111 13.69 -3.68 -9.84
C ASN A 111 12.75 -3.56 -8.63
N ILE A 112 12.41 -2.31 -8.27
CA ILE A 112 11.68 -1.96 -7.03
C ILE A 112 10.38 -2.75 -6.82
N THR A 113 9.68 -3.13 -7.90
CA THR A 113 8.40 -3.83 -7.80
C THR A 113 8.45 -5.28 -8.26
N ALA A 114 9.62 -5.77 -8.70
CA ALA A 114 9.81 -7.14 -9.13
C ALA A 114 9.45 -8.12 -8.01
N VAL A 115 8.95 -9.28 -8.39
CA VAL A 115 8.71 -10.36 -7.41
C VAL A 115 10.06 -10.94 -7.02
N GLY A 116 10.25 -11.17 -5.73
CA GLY A 116 11.42 -11.82 -5.17
C GLY A 116 12.58 -10.90 -4.79
N THR A 117 12.33 -9.59 -4.80
CA THR A 117 13.33 -8.57 -4.42
C THR A 117 13.04 -7.92 -3.07
N ARG A 118 11.94 -8.27 -2.39
CA ARG A 118 11.49 -7.53 -1.20
C ARG A 118 12.22 -7.98 0.06
N GLU A 119 12.95 -7.04 0.65
CA GLU A 119 13.41 -7.09 2.03
C GLU A 119 12.53 -6.16 2.88
N ALA A 120 12.31 -6.51 4.15
CA ALA A 120 11.50 -5.68 5.03
C ALA A 120 11.83 -5.83 6.51
N ASP A 121 11.67 -4.73 7.25
CA ASP A 121 11.61 -4.75 8.71
C ASP A 121 10.15 -4.84 9.16
N VAL A 122 9.88 -5.78 10.06
CA VAL A 122 8.57 -5.97 10.66
C VAL A 122 8.62 -5.53 12.12
N LYS A 123 7.72 -4.63 12.51
CA LYS A 123 7.62 -4.12 13.88
C LYS A 123 6.19 -4.24 14.41
N TYR A 124 6.03 -4.74 15.62
CA TYR A 124 4.76 -4.84 16.33
C TYR A 124 4.76 -3.99 17.61
N GLY A 125 3.70 -3.18 17.76
CA GLY A 125 3.48 -2.35 18.94
C GLY A 125 4.37 -1.10 19.05
N ASP A 126 4.95 -0.62 17.94
CA ASP A 126 5.82 0.56 17.92
C ASP A 126 5.03 1.84 17.55
N HIS A 127 4.42 2.46 18.56
CA HIS A 127 3.65 3.69 18.38
C HIS A 127 4.51 4.90 17.98
N LYS A 128 5.78 4.93 18.39
CA LYS A 128 6.67 6.05 18.07
C LYS A 128 6.97 6.04 16.58
N LYS A 129 7.36 4.89 16.04
CA LYS A 129 7.65 4.75 14.61
C LYS A 129 6.39 4.90 13.77
N ALA A 130 5.24 4.43 14.24
CA ALA A 130 3.96 4.64 13.58
C ALA A 130 3.66 6.13 13.40
N LYS A 131 3.86 6.95 14.44
CA LYS A 131 3.68 8.40 14.35
C LYS A 131 4.60 9.04 13.32
N GLU A 132 5.85 8.59 13.21
CA GLU A 132 6.78 9.05 12.16
C GLU A 132 6.25 8.73 10.76
N ILE A 133 5.73 7.51 10.54
CA ILE A 133 5.15 7.09 9.25
C ILE A 133 3.89 7.89 8.92
N ILE A 134 3.02 8.16 9.90
CA ILE A 134 1.83 8.99 9.72
C ILE A 134 2.21 10.42 9.36
N ASN A 135 3.26 10.97 9.97
CA ASN A 135 3.78 12.29 9.60
C ASN A 135 4.30 12.29 8.15
N VAL A 136 5.05 11.25 7.74
CA VAL A 136 5.48 11.09 6.34
C VAL A 136 4.27 11.07 5.40
N PHE A 137 3.22 10.31 5.74
CA PHE A 137 1.99 10.30 4.95
C PHE A 137 1.36 11.70 4.87
N SER A 138 1.20 12.37 6.01
CA SER A 138 0.64 13.72 6.10
C SER A 138 1.41 14.71 5.23
N ASP A 139 2.74 14.66 5.28
CA ASP A 139 3.61 15.53 4.48
C ASP A 139 3.41 15.26 2.99
N LEU A 140 3.39 13.99 2.57
CA LEU A 140 3.18 13.60 1.17
C LEU A 140 1.83 14.05 0.62
N VAL A 141 0.75 13.89 1.41
CA VAL A 141 -0.60 14.31 0.97
C VAL A 141 -0.80 15.82 1.00
N SER A 142 -0.02 16.54 1.80
CA SER A 142 -0.07 18.01 1.87
C SER A 142 0.61 18.69 0.68
N GLU A 143 1.41 17.96 -0.10
CA GLU A 143 2.13 18.55 -1.22
C GLU A 143 1.19 19.13 -2.29
N PRO A 144 1.48 20.32 -2.84
CA PRO A 144 0.64 20.92 -3.89
C PRO A 144 0.49 20.07 -5.15
N THR A 145 1.41 19.13 -5.36
CA THR A 145 1.40 18.22 -6.52
C THR A 145 0.64 16.92 -6.26
N THR A 146 0.21 16.69 -5.02
CA THR A 146 -0.55 15.50 -4.63
C THR A 146 -2.05 15.76 -4.81
N ARG A 147 -2.74 14.77 -5.37
CA ARG A 147 -4.19 14.83 -5.57
C ARG A 147 -4.86 13.61 -4.95
N LYS A 148 -5.98 13.83 -4.27
CA LYS A 148 -6.89 12.75 -3.89
C LYS A 148 -7.61 12.25 -5.14
N ILE A 149 -7.64 10.93 -5.32
CA ILE A 149 -8.39 10.29 -6.40
C ILE A 149 -9.76 9.94 -5.86
N THR A 150 -10.78 10.63 -6.36
CA THR A 150 -12.17 10.48 -5.92
C THR A 150 -13.06 9.87 -6.98
N GLU A 151 -12.60 9.85 -8.23
CA GLU A 151 -13.42 9.47 -9.38
C GLU A 151 -12.95 8.17 -9.99
N PHE A 152 -13.92 7.33 -10.33
CA PHE A 152 -13.71 6.13 -11.11
C PHE A 152 -13.63 6.48 -12.60
N ASP A 153 -12.49 6.20 -13.23
CA ASP A 153 -12.28 6.46 -14.65
C ASP A 153 -12.87 5.31 -15.49
N LYS A 154 -14.13 5.47 -15.91
CA LYS A 154 -14.87 4.48 -16.71
C LYS A 154 -14.16 4.14 -18.03
N MET A 155 -13.48 5.11 -18.64
CA MET A 155 -12.76 4.89 -19.90
C MET A 155 -11.50 4.05 -19.72
N GLN A 156 -11.08 3.76 -18.48
CA GLN A 156 -9.99 2.84 -18.17
C GLN A 156 -10.47 1.50 -17.61
N ASP A 157 -11.78 1.31 -17.47
CA ASP A 157 -12.36 0.03 -17.07
C ASP A 157 -12.45 -0.93 -18.27
N PRO A 158 -11.85 -2.13 -18.18
CA PRO A 158 -11.87 -3.09 -19.28
C PRO A 158 -13.28 -3.52 -19.70
N PHE A 159 -14.23 -3.63 -18.77
CA PHE A 159 -15.59 -4.06 -19.08
C PHE A 159 -16.40 -2.94 -19.70
N TYR A 160 -16.25 -1.70 -19.22
CA TYR A 160 -16.87 -0.54 -19.84
C TYR A 160 -16.39 -0.35 -21.27
N LYS A 161 -15.08 -0.53 -21.54
CA LYS A 161 -14.53 -0.51 -22.90
C LYS A 161 -15.22 -1.51 -23.83
N LEU A 162 -15.53 -2.71 -23.35
CA LEU A 162 -16.24 -3.74 -24.12
C LEU A 162 -17.71 -3.37 -24.41
N LEU A 163 -18.32 -2.49 -23.61
CA LEU A 163 -19.72 -2.06 -23.78
C LEU A 163 -19.88 -0.87 -24.74
N VAL A 164 -18.82 -0.09 -24.96
CA VAL A 164 -18.84 1.12 -25.80
C VAL A 164 -18.01 0.99 -27.09
N SER A 165 -17.34 -0.15 -27.29
CA SER A 165 -16.66 -0.54 -28.53
C SER A 165 -17.60 -1.27 -29.48
#